data_AF-A0A0C4Y2K5-F1
#
_entry.id   AF-A0A0C4Y2K5-F1
#
_cell.length_a   1.000
_cell.length_b   1.000
_cell.length_c   1.000
_cell.angle_alpha   90.00
_cell.angle_beta   90.00
_cell.angle_gamma   90.00
#
_symmetry.space_group_name_H-M   'P 1'
#
loop_
_entity.id
_entity.type
_entity.pdbx_description
1 polymer ?
#
loop_
_entity_poly.entity_id
_entity_poly.type
_entity_poly.pdbx_seq_one_letter_code
_entity_poly.pdbx_strand_id
1 'polypeptide(L)'
;MKQFEKHGNQLIRAAREVGVDPQKVILISGLESSFIANNVSESGATGLGQFTNGTFMDRIKASKHPELQALKGKSRSEILSYRSNPRIASLALAEHIKDAEERVKKSFRANGINSPVTLADIYTVHNIGNPSMAVAARREQLAIAGVSVKALKLNSGLYKKGLNTTAREYMETVDRKFKILDTKLKNGN
;
A
#
# COMPACT_ATOMS: atom_id res chain seq x y z
N MET A 1 -12.22 16.02 2.44
CA MET A 1 -11.05 16.82 1.95
C MET A 1 -10.08 17.41 2.97
N LYS A 2 -10.49 18.00 4.10
CA LYS A 2 -9.58 18.75 5.01
C LYS A 2 -8.27 18.03 5.41
N GLN A 3 -8.30 16.70 5.60
CA GLN A 3 -7.09 15.93 5.92
C GLN A 3 -6.15 15.76 4.71
N PHE A 4 -6.70 15.63 3.51
CA PHE A 4 -5.90 15.65 2.28
C PHE A 4 -5.24 17.02 2.08
N GLU A 5 -5.93 18.12 2.35
CA GLU A 5 -5.32 19.47 2.27
C GLU A 5 -4.13 19.62 3.23
N LYS A 6 -4.21 18.99 4.41
CA LYS A 6 -3.16 19.04 5.43
C LYS A 6 -1.91 18.24 5.07
N HIS A 7 -2.06 17.08 4.41
CA HIS A 7 -0.97 16.12 4.21
C HIS A 7 -0.67 15.76 2.75
N GLY A 8 -1.53 16.15 1.81
CA GLY A 8 -1.43 15.85 0.38
C GLY A 8 -0.14 16.37 -0.25
N ASN A 9 0.31 17.57 0.14
CA ASN A 9 1.58 18.13 -0.33
C ASN A 9 2.78 17.26 0.06
N GLN A 10 2.75 16.62 1.25
CA GLN A 10 3.82 15.72 1.69
C GLN A 10 3.84 14.43 0.86
N LEU A 11 2.66 13.87 0.56
CA LEU A 11 2.51 12.69 -0.30
C LEU A 11 3.02 12.98 -1.71
N ILE A 12 2.62 14.11 -2.31
CA ILE A 12 3.05 14.51 -3.66
C ILE A 12 4.56 14.73 -3.71
N ARG A 13 5.11 15.45 -2.74
CA ARG A 13 6.55 15.73 -2.68
C ARG A 13 7.36 14.44 -2.53
N ALA A 14 7.00 13.59 -1.58
CA ALA A 14 7.66 12.31 -1.36
C ALA A 14 7.61 11.41 -2.61
N ALA A 15 6.45 11.37 -3.29
CA ALA A 15 6.30 10.61 -4.53
C ALA A 15 7.28 11.07 -5.61
N ARG A 16 7.39 12.38 -5.83
CA ARG A 16 8.29 12.98 -6.82
C ARG A 16 9.76 12.69 -6.51
N GLU A 17 10.17 12.82 -5.25
CA GLU A 17 11.55 12.58 -4.83
C GLU A 17 11.96 11.10 -4.94
N VAL A 18 11.04 10.18 -4.67
CA VAL A 18 11.27 8.73 -4.84
C VAL A 18 11.17 8.29 -6.30
N GLY A 19 10.52 9.09 -7.15
CA GLY A 19 10.28 8.81 -8.56
C GLY A 19 9.13 7.83 -8.79
N VAL A 20 8.03 8.00 -8.04
CA VAL A 20 6.75 7.29 -8.26
C VAL A 20 5.66 8.28 -8.61
N ASP A 21 4.65 7.82 -9.35
CA ASP A 21 3.48 8.62 -9.67
C ASP A 21 2.76 9.08 -8.37
N PRO A 22 2.63 10.40 -8.13
CA PRO A 22 1.93 10.94 -6.98
C PRO A 22 0.52 10.38 -6.77
N GLN A 23 -0.21 10.09 -7.85
CA GLN A 23 -1.58 9.59 -7.74
C GLN A 23 -1.62 8.22 -7.03
N LYS A 24 -0.62 7.35 -7.26
CA LYS A 24 -0.53 6.04 -6.58
C LYS A 24 -0.39 6.22 -5.07
N VAL A 25 0.47 7.14 -4.64
CA VAL A 25 0.74 7.43 -3.22
C VAL A 25 -0.49 8.04 -2.55
N ILE A 26 -1.15 8.98 -3.23
CA ILE A 26 -2.38 9.62 -2.76
C ILE A 26 -3.50 8.59 -2.58
N LEU A 27 -3.75 7.77 -3.61
CA LEU A 27 -4.87 6.82 -3.58
C LEU A 27 -4.66 5.72 -2.54
N ILE A 28 -3.44 5.19 -2.39
CA ILE A 28 -3.15 4.22 -1.33
C ILE A 28 -3.29 4.86 0.04
N SER A 29 -2.78 6.07 0.24
CA SER A 29 -2.91 6.76 1.54
C SER A 29 -4.37 7.07 1.90
N GLY A 30 -5.18 7.50 0.92
CA GLY A 30 -6.59 7.77 1.15
C GLY A 30 -7.38 6.50 1.47
N LEU A 31 -7.04 5.36 0.85
CA LEU A 31 -7.68 4.08 1.15
C LEU A 31 -7.28 3.57 2.55
N GLU A 32 -6.01 3.69 2.91
CA GLU A 32 -5.45 3.13 4.15
C GLU A 32 -5.81 3.95 5.39
N SER A 33 -5.73 5.27 5.32
CA SER A 33 -5.88 6.11 6.52
C SER A 33 -6.85 7.28 6.36
N SER A 34 -7.51 7.41 5.19
CA SER A 34 -8.26 8.63 4.86
C SER A 34 -7.42 9.90 5.06
N PHE A 35 -6.11 9.80 4.78
CA PHE A 35 -5.10 10.86 4.97
C PHE A 35 -4.84 11.26 6.43
N ILE A 36 -5.26 10.47 7.41
CA ILE A 36 -5.05 10.78 8.83
C ILE A 36 -3.68 10.22 9.26
N ALA A 37 -2.70 11.11 9.44
CA ALA A 37 -1.31 10.71 9.69
C ALA A 37 -1.10 10.03 11.05
N ASN A 38 -1.94 10.28 12.05
CA ASN A 38 -1.86 9.62 13.36
C ASN A 38 -2.88 8.49 13.53
N ASN A 39 -3.55 8.05 12.46
CA ASN A 39 -4.50 6.95 12.54
C ASN A 39 -3.81 5.65 12.93
N VAL A 40 -4.40 4.92 13.87
CA VAL A 40 -3.93 3.61 14.34
C VAL A 40 -5.07 2.62 14.13
N SER A 41 -4.85 1.60 13.29
CA SER A 41 -5.82 0.51 13.10
C SER A 41 -5.87 -0.42 14.32
N GLU A 42 -6.91 -1.26 14.39
CA GLU A 42 -7.03 -2.32 15.39
C GLU A 42 -5.82 -3.28 15.41
N SER A 43 -5.15 -3.43 14.27
CA SER A 43 -3.94 -4.26 14.15
C SER A 43 -2.64 -3.56 14.60
N GLY A 44 -2.73 -2.30 15.04
CA GLY A 44 -1.58 -1.47 15.43
C GLY A 44 -0.80 -0.87 14.25
N ALA A 45 -1.32 -1.02 13.03
CA ALA A 45 -0.79 -0.33 11.85
C ALA A 45 -1.02 1.19 11.98
N THR A 46 -0.03 2.00 11.62
CA THR A 46 -0.05 3.45 11.91
C THR A 46 0.38 4.25 10.69
N GLY A 47 -0.15 5.47 10.56
CA GLY A 47 0.37 6.43 9.60
C GLY A 47 -0.42 6.54 8.30
N LEU A 48 0.09 7.41 7.43
CA LEU A 48 -0.50 7.65 6.10
C LEU A 48 -0.56 6.42 5.20
N GLY A 49 0.31 5.44 5.42
CA GLY A 49 0.29 4.15 4.71
C GLY A 49 0.08 2.95 5.62
N GLN A 50 -0.51 3.15 6.81
CA GLN A 50 -0.82 2.09 7.79
C GLN A 50 0.27 1.02 7.90
N PHE A 51 1.49 1.42 8.26
CA PHE A 51 2.58 0.47 8.43
C PHE A 51 2.49 -0.24 9.78
N THR A 52 2.63 -1.56 9.79
CA THR A 52 2.91 -2.32 11.01
C THR A 52 4.31 -2.00 11.55
N ASN A 53 4.58 -2.37 12.81
CA ASN A 53 5.92 -2.22 13.39
C ASN A 53 7.01 -2.94 12.58
N GLY A 54 6.73 -4.18 12.14
CA GLY A 54 7.69 -4.98 11.36
C GLY A 54 7.94 -4.35 10.00
N THR A 55 6.87 -4.11 9.25
CA THR A 55 6.96 -3.58 7.88
C THR A 55 7.64 -2.21 7.83
N PHE A 56 7.37 -1.33 8.81
CA PHE A 56 8.03 -0.03 8.85
C PHE A 56 9.53 -0.17 9.11
N MET A 57 9.92 -1.01 10.07
CA MET A 57 11.33 -1.25 10.38
C MET A 57 12.08 -1.85 9.18
N ASP A 58 11.48 -2.81 8.50
CA ASP A 58 12.03 -3.40 7.28
C ASP A 58 12.17 -2.35 6.17
N ARG A 59 11.17 -1.46 6.03
CA ARG A 59 11.23 -0.35 5.08
C ARG A 59 12.38 0.60 5.38
N ILE A 60 12.55 1.02 6.63
CA ILE A 60 13.66 1.90 7.04
C ILE A 60 15.00 1.22 6.79
N LYS A 61 15.15 -0.06 7.17
CA LYS A 61 16.38 -0.84 6.94
C LYS A 61 16.76 -0.91 5.46
N ALA A 62 15.79 -1.18 4.59
CA ALA A 62 15.98 -1.31 3.15
C ALA A 62 15.98 0.05 2.41
N SER A 63 15.79 1.17 3.12
CA SER A 63 15.59 2.47 2.49
C SER A 63 16.85 3.00 1.80
N LYS A 64 16.61 3.71 0.68
CA LYS A 64 17.63 4.43 -0.11
C LYS A 64 17.48 5.95 -0.01
N HIS A 65 16.34 6.46 0.46
CA HIS A 65 16.11 7.88 0.64
C HIS A 65 16.90 8.44 1.85
N PRO A 66 17.63 9.57 1.70
CA PRO A 66 18.47 10.13 2.77
C PRO A 66 17.76 10.35 4.11
N GLU A 67 16.55 10.93 4.11
CA GLU A 67 15.79 11.17 5.35
C GLU A 67 15.40 9.89 6.09
N LEU A 68 15.11 8.81 5.36
CA LEU A 68 14.77 7.51 5.95
C LEU A 68 16.04 6.79 6.42
N GLN A 69 17.15 6.92 5.69
CA GLN A 69 18.45 6.39 6.09
C GLN A 69 18.97 7.02 7.38
N ALA A 70 18.72 8.31 7.61
CA ALA A 70 19.06 9.00 8.85
C ALA A 70 18.41 8.38 10.09
N LEU A 71 17.35 7.57 9.93
CA LEU A 71 16.69 6.87 11.03
C LEU A 71 17.37 5.55 11.42
N LYS A 72 18.25 4.97 10.59
CA LYS A 72 18.85 3.63 10.82
C LYS A 72 19.71 3.54 12.09
N GLY A 73 20.23 4.66 12.60
CA GLY A 73 21.01 4.71 13.84
C GLY A 73 20.19 4.94 15.10
N LYS A 74 18.87 5.14 14.99
CA LYS A 74 17.98 5.39 16.13
C LYS A 74 17.52 4.09 16.78
N SER A 75 17.07 4.18 18.04
CA SER A 75 16.44 3.04 18.70
C SER A 75 15.15 2.62 17.99
N ARG A 76 14.73 1.36 18.18
CA ARG A 76 13.48 0.85 17.61
C ARG A 76 12.27 1.70 17.99
N SER A 77 12.18 2.14 19.26
CA SER A 77 11.07 2.97 19.74
C SER A 77 11.04 4.32 19.03
N GLU A 78 12.20 4.97 18.88
CA GLU A 78 12.33 6.22 18.15
C GLU A 78 11.93 6.06 16.68
N ILE A 79 12.38 5.01 15.99
CA ILE A 79 12.00 4.78 14.59
C ILE A 79 10.48 4.64 14.47
N LEU A 80 9.85 3.84 15.34
CA LEU A 80 8.41 3.59 15.28
C LEU A 80 7.56 4.83 15.58
N SER A 81 8.07 5.82 16.31
CA SER A 81 7.37 7.08 16.56
C SER A 81 7.22 7.93 15.29
N TYR A 82 8.11 7.75 14.30
CA TYR A 82 8.01 8.44 13.01
C TYR A 82 6.92 7.90 12.07
N ARG A 83 6.24 6.79 12.40
CA ARG A 83 5.11 6.30 11.59
C ARG A 83 3.97 7.31 11.49
N SER A 84 3.80 8.17 12.50
CA SER A 84 2.80 9.24 12.49
C SER A 84 3.32 10.58 11.95
N ASN A 85 4.63 10.68 11.67
CA ASN A 85 5.20 11.87 11.06
C ASN A 85 4.80 11.90 9.57
N PRO A 86 4.03 12.90 9.10
CA PRO A 86 3.50 12.91 7.74
C PRO A 86 4.58 12.84 6.65
N ARG A 87 5.73 13.51 6.86
CA ARG A 87 6.83 13.53 5.90
C ARG A 87 7.49 12.15 5.79
N ILE A 88 7.88 11.58 6.92
CA ILE A 88 8.54 10.27 6.95
C ILE A 88 7.59 9.16 6.50
N ALA A 89 6.33 9.18 6.94
CA ALA A 89 5.33 8.20 6.51
C ALA A 89 5.08 8.27 4.99
N SER A 90 5.06 9.47 4.41
CA SER A 90 4.89 9.66 2.95
C SER A 90 6.08 9.10 2.17
N LEU A 91 7.32 9.37 2.61
CA LEU A 91 8.54 8.82 2.01
C LEU A 91 8.57 7.29 2.09
N ALA A 92 8.26 6.75 3.27
CA ALA A 92 8.22 5.30 3.48
C ALA A 92 7.16 4.64 2.59
N LEU A 93 5.98 5.25 2.45
CA LEU A 93 4.94 4.78 1.55
C LEU A 93 5.37 4.83 0.08
N ALA A 94 5.98 5.94 -0.36
CA ALA A 94 6.46 6.09 -1.73
C ALA A 94 7.53 5.04 -2.10
N GLU A 95 8.54 4.81 -1.23
CA GLU A 95 9.54 3.76 -1.46
C GLU A 95 8.90 2.36 -1.43
N HIS A 96 7.94 2.13 -0.55
CA HIS A 96 7.22 0.86 -0.50
C HIS A 96 6.41 0.58 -1.77
N ILE A 97 5.75 1.60 -2.33
CA ILE A 97 5.02 1.51 -3.61
C ILE A 97 5.98 1.20 -4.76
N LYS A 98 7.14 1.87 -4.81
CA LYS A 98 8.17 1.60 -5.82
C LYS A 98 8.63 0.15 -5.79
N ASP A 99 8.96 -0.34 -4.59
CA ASP A 99 9.40 -1.73 -4.42
C ASP A 99 8.27 -2.73 -4.71
N ALA A 100 7.03 -2.42 -4.31
CA ALA A 100 5.86 -3.24 -4.61
C ALA A 100 5.63 -3.38 -6.11
N GLU A 101 5.69 -2.28 -6.86
CA GLU A 101 5.57 -2.29 -8.32
C GLU A 101 6.64 -3.16 -8.98
N GLU A 102 7.90 -3.03 -8.57
CA GLU A 102 8.98 -3.87 -9.11
C GLU A 102 8.83 -5.35 -8.75
N ARG A 103 8.30 -5.66 -7.56
CA ARG A 103 7.99 -7.04 -7.16
C ARG A 103 6.88 -7.65 -8.02
N VAL A 104 5.84 -6.88 -8.34
CA VAL A 104 4.79 -7.33 -9.27
C VAL A 104 5.39 -7.56 -10.66
N LYS A 105 6.13 -6.59 -11.21
CA LYS A 105 6.79 -6.74 -12.53
C LYS A 105 7.66 -7.98 -12.60
N LYS A 106 8.49 -8.22 -11.58
CA LYS A 106 9.33 -9.42 -11.48
C LYS A 106 8.49 -10.69 -11.42
N SER A 107 7.41 -10.69 -10.66
CA SER A 107 6.52 -11.84 -10.53
C SER A 107 5.79 -12.14 -11.85
N PHE A 108 5.31 -11.12 -12.56
CA PHE A 108 4.67 -11.29 -13.87
C PHE A 108 5.65 -11.89 -14.89
N ARG A 109 6.88 -11.36 -14.98
CA ARG A 109 7.93 -11.92 -15.84
C ARG A 109 8.22 -13.39 -15.52
N ALA A 110 8.38 -13.72 -14.24
CA ALA A 110 8.66 -15.09 -13.80
C ALA A 110 7.51 -16.08 -14.09
N ASN A 111 6.29 -15.57 -14.31
CA ASN A 111 5.10 -16.38 -14.55
C ASN A 111 4.59 -16.29 -16.00
N GLY A 112 5.35 -15.69 -16.92
CA GLY A 112 4.95 -15.54 -18.32
C GLY A 112 3.74 -14.61 -18.54
N ILE A 113 3.43 -13.73 -17.57
CA ILE A 113 2.30 -12.81 -17.65
C ILE A 113 2.72 -11.55 -18.41
N ASN A 114 2.09 -11.31 -19.55
CA ASN A 114 2.20 -10.07 -20.31
C ASN A 114 0.99 -9.16 -20.02
N SER A 115 1.08 -8.39 -18.94
CA SER A 115 0.03 -7.43 -18.55
C SER A 115 0.65 -6.21 -17.88
N PRO A 116 0.07 -5.01 -18.05
CA PRO A 116 0.50 -3.84 -17.31
C PRO A 116 0.23 -4.05 -15.81
N VAL A 117 1.10 -3.49 -14.97
CA VAL A 117 0.91 -3.44 -13.52
C VAL A 117 -0.13 -2.38 -13.18
N THR A 118 -1.18 -2.77 -12.48
CA THR A 118 -2.24 -1.86 -12.03
C THR A 118 -2.00 -1.40 -10.60
N LEU A 119 -2.76 -0.39 -10.15
CA LEU A 119 -2.71 0.06 -8.76
C LEU A 119 -3.19 -1.05 -7.80
N ALA A 120 -4.20 -1.83 -8.16
CA ALA A 120 -4.60 -2.99 -7.37
C ALA A 120 -3.49 -4.04 -7.25
N ASP A 121 -2.68 -4.25 -8.30
CA ASP A 121 -1.53 -5.16 -8.23
C ASP A 121 -0.51 -4.70 -7.18
N ILE A 122 -0.16 -3.41 -7.19
CA ILE A 122 0.71 -2.78 -6.19
C ILE A 122 0.10 -2.92 -4.79
N TYR A 123 -1.20 -2.65 -4.68
CA TYR A 123 -1.92 -2.74 -3.40
C TYR A 123 -1.93 -4.16 -2.81
N THR A 124 -1.92 -5.20 -3.64
CA THR A 124 -1.82 -6.59 -3.12
C THR A 124 -0.54 -6.80 -2.33
N VAL A 125 0.58 -6.24 -2.79
CA VAL A 125 1.86 -6.32 -2.09
C VAL A 125 1.83 -5.48 -0.82
N HIS A 126 1.17 -4.33 -0.84
CA HIS A 126 1.00 -3.48 0.34
C HIS A 126 0.17 -4.16 1.44
N ASN A 127 -0.99 -4.68 1.07
CA ASN A 127 -1.96 -5.27 1.99
C ASN A 127 -1.56 -6.69 2.47
N ILE A 128 -1.04 -7.52 1.57
CA ILE A 128 -0.80 -8.96 1.82
C ILE A 128 0.71 -9.28 1.92
N GLY A 129 1.57 -8.36 1.51
CA GLY A 129 3.01 -8.51 1.60
C GLY A 129 3.65 -9.26 0.43
N ASN A 130 2.90 -9.74 -0.57
CA ASN A 130 3.42 -10.50 -1.71
C ASN A 130 2.60 -10.29 -3.01
N PRO A 131 3.19 -10.56 -4.20
CA PRO A 131 2.53 -10.35 -5.49
C PRO A 131 1.68 -11.54 -5.98
N SER A 132 1.56 -12.63 -5.21
CA SER A 132 0.91 -13.86 -5.68
C SER A 132 -0.57 -13.67 -5.97
N MET A 133 -1.25 -12.73 -5.31
CA MET A 133 -2.64 -12.39 -5.61
C MET A 133 -2.78 -11.81 -7.04
N ALA A 134 -1.86 -10.94 -7.46
CA ALA A 134 -1.85 -10.38 -8.80
C ALA A 134 -1.64 -11.45 -9.87
N VAL A 135 -0.76 -12.43 -9.61
CA VAL A 135 -0.55 -13.61 -10.47
C VAL A 135 -1.79 -14.49 -10.52
N ALA A 136 -2.37 -14.82 -9.37
CA ALA A 136 -3.57 -15.64 -9.26
C ALA A 136 -4.73 -15.04 -10.06
N ALA A 137 -4.87 -13.71 -10.06
CA ALA A 137 -5.91 -13.02 -10.82
C ALA A 137 -5.78 -13.22 -12.34
N ARG A 138 -4.56 -13.27 -12.89
CA ARG A 138 -4.30 -13.51 -14.32
C ARG A 138 -4.38 -14.99 -14.70
N ARG A 139 -4.39 -15.88 -13.72
CA ARG A 139 -4.57 -17.33 -13.90
C ARG A 139 -5.99 -17.81 -13.59
N GLU A 140 -6.92 -16.88 -13.37
CA GLU A 140 -8.31 -17.17 -13.02
C GLU A 140 -8.46 -18.05 -11.77
N GLN A 141 -7.51 -17.94 -10.84
CA GLN A 141 -7.48 -18.73 -9.61
C GLN A 141 -8.32 -18.11 -8.50
N LEU A 142 -8.64 -18.92 -7.49
CA LEU A 142 -9.18 -18.42 -6.23
C LEU A 142 -8.17 -17.53 -5.50
N ALA A 143 -8.67 -16.57 -4.73
CA ALA A 143 -7.84 -15.65 -3.96
C ALA A 143 -6.93 -16.38 -2.97
N ILE A 144 -7.40 -17.52 -2.43
CA ILE A 144 -6.63 -18.38 -1.51
C ILE A 144 -5.33 -18.94 -2.13
N ALA A 145 -5.15 -18.90 -3.45
CA ALA A 145 -3.88 -19.23 -4.10
C ALA A 145 -2.80 -18.16 -3.85
N GLY A 146 -3.19 -16.92 -3.53
CA GLY A 146 -2.29 -15.79 -3.31
C GLY A 146 -2.25 -15.26 -1.87
N VAL A 147 -3.10 -15.75 -0.96
CA VAL A 147 -3.22 -15.25 0.41
C VAL A 147 -3.52 -16.36 1.41
N SER A 148 -3.09 -16.16 2.66
CA SER A 148 -3.47 -17.07 3.75
C SER A 148 -4.94 -16.90 4.15
N VAL A 149 -5.56 -17.99 4.62
CA VAL A 149 -6.93 -17.96 5.17
C VAL A 149 -7.07 -16.95 6.32
N LYS A 150 -6.03 -16.78 7.14
CA LYS A 150 -6.01 -15.79 8.21
C LYS A 150 -6.11 -14.36 7.66
N ALA A 151 -5.31 -14.01 6.67
CA ALA A 151 -5.34 -12.67 6.06
C ALA A 151 -6.65 -12.41 5.31
N LEU A 152 -7.26 -13.45 4.73
CA LEU A 152 -8.60 -13.38 4.15
C LEU A 152 -9.66 -13.02 5.20
N LYS A 153 -9.66 -13.71 6.35
CA LYS A 153 -10.61 -13.45 7.44
C LYS A 153 -10.45 -12.04 8.04
N LEU A 154 -9.21 -11.59 8.23
CA LEU A 154 -8.91 -10.26 8.77
C LEU A 154 -9.36 -9.13 7.84
N ASN A 155 -9.44 -9.39 6.53
CA ASN A 155 -9.78 -8.40 5.53
C ASN A 155 -11.07 -8.79 4.77
N SER A 156 -12.05 -9.38 5.46
CA SER A 156 -13.26 -9.96 4.86
C SER A 156 -14.00 -9.01 3.90
N GLY A 157 -13.95 -7.69 4.15
CA GLY A 157 -14.50 -6.67 3.26
C GLY A 157 -13.88 -6.60 1.85
N LEU A 158 -12.71 -7.21 1.63
CA LEU A 158 -12.07 -7.38 0.32
C LEU A 158 -12.39 -8.74 -0.33
N TYR A 159 -12.97 -9.68 0.42
CA TYR A 159 -13.26 -11.05 -0.01
C TYR A 159 -14.75 -11.35 0.08
N LYS A 160 -15.53 -10.77 -0.84
CA LYS A 160 -17.01 -10.77 -0.80
C LYS A 160 -17.66 -12.16 -0.71
N LYS A 161 -16.98 -13.19 -1.22
CA LYS A 161 -17.46 -14.59 -1.20
C LYS A 161 -16.67 -15.45 -0.21
N GLY A 162 -15.95 -14.83 0.74
CA GLY A 162 -15.06 -15.53 1.66
C GLY A 162 -14.01 -16.33 0.89
N LEU A 163 -13.84 -17.60 1.27
CA LEU A 163 -12.89 -18.54 0.64
C LEU A 163 -13.15 -18.78 -0.86
N ASN A 164 -14.38 -18.55 -1.31
CA ASN A 164 -14.78 -18.71 -2.71
C ASN A 164 -14.56 -17.45 -3.55
N THR A 165 -13.95 -16.40 -2.97
CA THR A 165 -13.60 -15.19 -3.73
C THR A 165 -12.50 -15.53 -4.72
N THR A 166 -12.70 -15.22 -6.00
CA THR A 166 -11.65 -15.31 -7.01
C THR A 166 -10.62 -14.20 -6.81
N ALA A 167 -9.37 -14.44 -7.22
CA ALA A 167 -8.37 -13.38 -7.18
C ALA A 167 -8.81 -12.18 -8.04
N ARG A 168 -9.49 -12.39 -9.17
CA ARG A 168 -10.05 -11.32 -9.99
C ARG A 168 -11.08 -10.46 -9.24
N GLU A 169 -12.03 -11.07 -8.52
CA GLU A 169 -13.03 -10.33 -7.73
C GLU A 169 -12.40 -9.50 -6.62
N TYR A 170 -11.31 -9.98 -6.01
CA TYR A 170 -10.52 -9.20 -5.07
C TYR A 170 -9.95 -7.96 -5.76
N MET A 171 -9.30 -8.12 -6.92
CA MET A 171 -8.72 -7.00 -7.69
C MET A 171 -9.79 -5.97 -8.08
N GLU A 172 -10.93 -6.42 -8.59
CA GLU A 172 -12.06 -5.54 -8.95
C GLU A 172 -12.63 -4.78 -7.74
N THR A 173 -12.64 -5.41 -6.57
CA THR A 173 -13.09 -4.76 -5.32
C THR A 173 -12.13 -3.65 -4.90
N VAL A 174 -10.82 -3.89 -4.99
CA VAL A 174 -9.79 -2.89 -4.72
C VAL A 174 -9.86 -1.75 -5.74
N ASP A 175 -9.92 -2.05 -7.04
CA ASP A 175 -10.02 -1.04 -8.09
C ASP A 175 -11.27 -0.17 -7.92
N ARG A 176 -12.41 -0.75 -7.55
CA ARG A 176 -13.63 0.01 -7.26
C ARG A 176 -13.44 1.00 -6.12
N LYS A 177 -12.76 0.58 -5.04
CA LYS A 177 -12.45 1.46 -3.91
C LYS A 177 -11.56 2.63 -4.34
N PHE A 178 -10.54 2.38 -5.16
CA PHE A 178 -9.71 3.46 -5.71
C PHE A 178 -10.48 4.40 -6.63
N LYS A 179 -11.34 3.88 -7.51
CA LYS A 179 -12.19 4.72 -8.38
C LYS A 179 -13.11 5.62 -7.57
N ILE A 180 -13.77 5.08 -6.53
CA ILE A 180 -14.62 5.88 -5.63
C ILE A 180 -13.82 6.98 -4.93
N LEU A 181 -12.63 6.64 -4.43
CA LEU A 181 -11.76 7.60 -3.76
C LEU A 181 -11.27 8.70 -4.73
N ASP A 182 -10.83 8.33 -5.93
CA ASP A 182 -10.37 9.26 -6.96
C ASP A 182 -11.48 10.24 -7.37
N THR A 183 -12.71 9.74 -7.56
CA THR A 183 -13.88 10.58 -7.82
C THR A 183 -14.17 11.55 -6.68
N LYS A 184 -14.09 11.10 -5.42
CA LYS A 184 -14.29 11.96 -4.25
C LYS A 184 -13.26 13.10 -4.19
N LEU A 185 -11.98 12.77 -4.41
CA LEU A 185 -10.90 13.76 -4.46
C LEU A 185 -11.10 14.80 -5.57
N LYS A 186 -11.49 14.37 -6.77
CA LYS A 186 -11.77 15.26 -7.90
C LYS A 186 -12.97 16.18 -7.65
N ASN A 187 -13.96 15.70 -6.91
CA ASN A 187 -15.18 16.46 -6.60
C ASN A 187 -15.05 17.33 -5.34
N GLY A 188 -13.92 17.29 -4.65
CA GLY A 188 -13.73 18.05 -3.41
C GLY A 188 -14.51 17.51 -2.20
N ASN A 189 -14.92 16.24 -2.22
CA ASN A 189 -15.69 15.57 -1.14
C ASN A 189 -14.76 14.82 -0.16
#